data_AF-A0A3M6ZQN2-F1
#
_entry.id   AF-A0A3M6ZQN2-F1
#
_cell.length_a   1.000
_cell.length_b   1.000
_cell.length_c   1.000
_cell.angle_alpha   90.00
_cell.angle_beta   90.00
_cell.angle_gamma   90.00
#
_symmetry.space_group_name_H-M   'P 1'
#
loop_
_entity.id
_entity.type
_entity.pdbx_description
1 polymer ?
#
loop_
_entity_poly.entity_id
_entity_poly.type
_entity_poly.pdbx_seq_one_letter_code
_entity_poly.pdbx_strand_id
1 'polypeptide(L)'
;MVLSTTPQVGRAKQEAGPIAAERLCPEAIAEAVRDRSRKQLDVQHLHTGPAEHVGDHCSPPDLPSSRPVAMASLALRPALRQATARSVLPAFRFQHLAQRSPIVAQTSGFQTSSRRAILPPLPQKIKGTVNDAYEAPEPHPQHGSYHWTFDRIVSIGVLPLTVAPFAAGSLSPLLDGAFISLLIIHTYTGFQNVITDYLPKWRVPRWRKAFEYANMLAVLVVGWGYYEFETNDVGLTEAIKKIWKAPSEKREA
;
A
#
# COMPACT_ATOMS: atom_id res chain seq x y z
N MET A 1 -49.70 -33.87 -45.07
CA MET A 1 -50.43 -33.55 -43.83
C MET A 1 -49.42 -33.37 -42.71
N VAL A 2 -48.87 -32.16 -42.54
CA VAL A 2 -48.26 -31.66 -41.29
C VAL A 2 -48.34 -30.14 -41.39
N LEU A 3 -49.07 -29.51 -40.46
CA LEU A 3 -49.31 -28.07 -40.40
C LEU A 3 -48.03 -27.31 -40.00
N SER A 4 -47.80 -26.19 -40.69
CA SER A 4 -46.85 -25.15 -40.31
C SER A 4 -47.53 -24.14 -39.39
N THR A 5 -46.96 -23.88 -38.21
CA THR A 5 -47.39 -22.82 -37.29
C THR A 5 -46.22 -21.93 -36.93
N THR A 6 -46.24 -20.70 -37.46
CA THR A 6 -45.44 -19.55 -37.00
C THR A 6 -46.26 -18.76 -35.97
N PRO A 7 -45.70 -18.27 -34.85
CA PRO A 7 -46.46 -17.48 -33.89
C PRO A 7 -46.49 -15.99 -34.28
N GLN A 8 -47.67 -15.40 -34.14
CA GLN A 8 -48.01 -13.99 -34.39
C GLN A 8 -47.40 -13.04 -33.35
N VAL A 9 -46.95 -11.88 -33.85
CA VAL A 9 -46.44 -10.74 -33.10
C VAL A 9 -47.59 -9.98 -32.43
N GLY A 10 -47.63 -9.99 -31.10
CA GLY A 10 -48.59 -9.21 -30.29
C GLY A 10 -47.95 -7.92 -29.75
N ARG A 11 -48.40 -6.78 -30.29
CA ARG A 11 -48.04 -5.42 -29.88
C ARG A 11 -48.71 -5.07 -28.54
N ALA A 12 -47.95 -5.08 -27.44
CA ALA A 12 -48.45 -4.62 -26.14
C ALA A 12 -48.45 -3.09 -26.06
N LYS A 13 -49.66 -2.54 -25.88
CA LYS A 13 -49.98 -1.14 -25.69
C LYS A 13 -49.68 -0.78 -24.22
N GLN A 14 -48.77 0.17 -24.00
CA GLN A 14 -48.37 0.63 -22.68
C GLN A 14 -49.32 1.73 -22.21
N GLU A 15 -50.20 1.42 -21.25
CA GLU A 15 -51.03 2.41 -20.55
C GLU A 15 -50.41 2.68 -19.17
N ALA A 16 -49.95 3.91 -18.97
CA ALA A 16 -49.36 4.39 -17.73
C ALA A 16 -50.46 4.86 -16.77
N GLY A 17 -50.63 4.14 -15.65
CA GLY A 17 -51.40 4.60 -14.49
C GLY A 17 -50.53 5.43 -13.53
N PRO A 18 -51.10 6.37 -12.76
CA PRO A 18 -50.34 7.27 -11.91
C PRO A 18 -49.78 6.56 -10.67
N ILE A 19 -48.49 6.77 -10.43
CA ILE A 19 -47.74 6.32 -9.25
C ILE A 19 -48.27 7.11 -8.05
N ALA A 20 -48.93 6.43 -7.13
CA ALA A 20 -49.26 6.97 -5.81
C ALA A 20 -47.95 7.16 -5.03
N ALA A 21 -47.51 8.42 -4.91
CA ALA A 21 -46.44 8.81 -4.00
C ALA A 21 -46.96 8.67 -2.56
N GLU A 22 -46.56 7.59 -1.89
CA GLU A 22 -46.76 7.38 -0.47
C GLU A 22 -46.03 8.49 0.31
N ARG A 23 -46.80 9.47 0.79
CA ARG A 23 -46.29 10.56 1.63
C ARG A 23 -45.86 9.95 2.97
N LEU A 24 -44.55 9.79 3.18
CA LEU A 24 -44.02 9.58 4.53
C LEU A 24 -44.46 10.73 5.43
N CYS A 25 -45.21 10.42 6.49
CA CYS A 25 -45.58 11.40 7.50
C CYS A 25 -44.32 12.04 8.12
N PRO A 26 -44.28 13.37 8.30
CA PRO A 26 -43.12 14.07 8.88
C PRO A 26 -42.80 13.60 10.31
N GLU A 27 -43.80 13.11 11.04
CA GLU A 27 -43.66 12.47 12.36
C GLU A 27 -42.73 11.24 12.33
N ALA A 28 -42.84 10.39 11.30
CA ALA A 28 -42.03 9.17 11.21
C ALA A 28 -40.54 9.48 10.97
N ILE A 29 -40.25 10.57 10.25
CA ILE A 29 -38.88 11.05 10.01
C ILE A 29 -38.32 11.67 11.30
N ALA A 30 -39.13 12.43 12.04
CA ALA A 30 -38.72 13.01 13.32
C ALA A 30 -38.41 11.92 14.37
N GLU A 31 -39.22 10.85 14.42
CA GLU A 31 -39.00 9.69 15.30
C GLU A 31 -37.70 8.95 14.95
N ALA A 32 -37.43 8.74 13.64
CA ALA A 32 -36.22 8.07 13.16
C ALA A 32 -34.94 8.88 13.47
N VAL A 33 -35.00 10.21 13.37
CA VAL A 33 -33.88 11.10 13.74
C VAL A 33 -33.64 11.08 15.25
N ARG A 34 -34.71 11.06 16.05
CA ARG A 34 -34.63 11.00 17.52
C ARG A 34 -34.07 9.65 18.01
N ASP A 35 -34.44 8.54 17.37
CA ASP A 35 -33.90 7.21 17.65
C ASP A 35 -32.40 7.11 17.33
N ARG A 36 -31.98 7.68 16.20
CA ARG A 36 -30.56 7.75 15.81
C ARG A 36 -29.73 8.56 16.82
N SER A 37 -30.29 9.66 17.32
CA SER A 37 -29.63 10.49 18.34
C SER A 37 -29.49 9.77 19.68
N ARG A 38 -30.49 8.96 20.09
CA ARG A 38 -30.42 8.15 21.32
C ARG A 38 -29.34 7.07 21.23
N LYS A 39 -29.26 6.36 20.11
CA LYS A 39 -28.22 5.33 19.89
C LYS A 39 -26.81 5.91 19.87
N GLN A 40 -26.65 7.17 19.45
CA GLN A 40 -25.35 7.85 19.46
C GLN A 40 -24.92 8.32 20.86
N LEU A 41 -25.88 8.61 21.76
CA LEU A 41 -25.62 8.94 23.17
C LEU A 41 -25.25 7.70 24.00
N ASP A 42 -25.89 6.55 23.74
CA ASP A 42 -25.55 5.29 24.44
C ASP A 42 -24.12 4.81 24.12
N VAL A 43 -23.62 5.07 22.90
CA VAL A 43 -22.23 4.73 22.53
C VAL A 43 -21.20 5.59 23.28
N GLN A 44 -21.54 6.82 23.69
CA GLN A 44 -20.63 7.66 24.47
C GLN A 44 -20.57 7.29 25.95
N HIS A 45 -21.65 6.73 26.51
CA HIS A 45 -21.70 6.34 27.92
C HIS A 45 -21.05 4.98 28.23
N LEU A 46 -20.75 4.15 27.22
CA LEU A 46 -20.11 2.85 27.43
C LEU A 46 -18.58 2.93 27.62
N HIS A 47 -17.96 4.11 27.47
CA HIS A 47 -16.50 4.27 27.50
C HIS A 47 -15.91 4.87 28.78
N THR A 48 -16.71 5.10 29.83
CA THR A 48 -16.20 5.58 31.13
C THR A 48 -16.46 4.56 32.23
N GLY A 49 -15.64 3.50 32.27
CA GLY A 49 -15.48 2.64 33.45
C GLY A 49 -14.37 3.16 34.39
N PRO A 50 -14.44 2.91 35.70
CA PRO A 50 -13.49 3.45 36.68
C PRO A 50 -12.13 2.76 36.58
N ALA A 51 -11.07 3.54 36.72
CA ALA A 51 -9.69 3.07 36.74
C ALA A 51 -9.38 2.29 38.02
N GLU A 52 -9.11 0.99 37.89
CA GLU A 52 -8.48 0.20 38.95
C GLU A 52 -6.95 0.34 38.89
N HIS A 53 -6.39 0.56 40.07
CA HIS A 53 -4.99 0.78 40.35
C HIS A 53 -4.34 -0.61 40.58
N VAL A 54 -3.52 -1.07 39.64
CA VAL A 54 -2.68 -2.27 39.82
C VAL A 54 -1.21 -1.85 39.71
N GLY A 55 -0.47 -2.20 40.76
CA GLY A 55 0.84 -1.67 41.10
C GLY A 55 2.02 -2.19 40.28
N ASP A 56 3.14 -1.58 40.64
CA ASP A 56 4.50 -1.69 40.14
C ASP A 56 5.02 -3.11 39.94
N HIS A 57 5.86 -3.30 38.91
CA HIS A 57 7.22 -3.84 39.03
C HIS A 57 7.90 -3.89 37.66
N CYS A 58 8.80 -2.94 37.40
CA CYS A 58 10.03 -3.16 36.62
C CYS A 58 10.92 -1.91 36.72
N SER A 59 11.89 -1.94 37.64
CA SER A 59 12.95 -0.94 37.78
C SER A 59 13.92 -0.97 36.60
N PRO A 60 14.46 0.17 36.13
CA PRO A 60 15.61 0.22 35.23
C PRO A 60 16.94 0.09 36.00
N PRO A 61 18.03 -0.41 35.37
CA PRO A 61 19.32 -0.55 36.03
C PRO A 61 20.06 0.79 36.22
N ASP A 62 20.77 0.82 37.35
CA ASP A 62 21.50 1.90 37.99
C ASP A 62 22.49 2.69 37.12
N LEU A 63 22.42 4.02 37.22
CA LEU A 63 23.50 4.94 36.82
C LEU A 63 24.11 5.52 38.11
N PRO A 64 25.43 5.38 38.35
CA PRO A 64 26.04 5.91 39.56
C PRO A 64 26.17 7.44 39.52
N SER A 65 25.77 8.02 40.64
CA SER A 65 25.80 9.45 40.93
C SER A 65 27.18 9.94 41.37
N SER A 66 27.29 11.28 41.45
CA SER A 66 28.19 12.08 42.28
C SER A 66 29.45 12.63 41.61
N ARG A 67 29.44 13.94 41.26
CA ARG A 67 29.88 15.02 42.16
C ARG A 67 29.72 16.43 41.53
N PRO A 68 29.55 17.48 42.34
CA PRO A 68 29.34 18.86 41.87
C PRO A 68 30.66 19.63 41.79
N VAL A 69 30.78 20.53 40.80
CA VAL A 69 31.75 21.63 40.83
C VAL A 69 31.03 22.91 40.41
N ALA A 70 31.02 23.85 41.34
CA ALA A 70 30.53 25.21 41.18
C ALA A 70 31.62 26.13 40.58
N MET A 71 31.19 27.34 40.22
CA MET A 71 31.95 28.58 40.06
C MET A 71 32.66 28.78 38.70
N ALA A 72 32.19 29.75 37.93
CA ALA A 72 32.70 31.13 38.04
C ALA A 72 32.18 31.99 36.88
N SER A 73 31.39 33.00 37.23
CA SER A 73 31.05 34.13 36.38
C SER A 73 32.31 34.94 36.04
N LEU A 74 32.45 35.37 34.79
CA LEU A 74 33.19 36.61 34.50
C LEU A 74 32.61 37.30 33.26
N ALA A 75 31.82 38.34 33.50
CA ALA A 75 31.43 39.32 32.52
C ALA A 75 32.56 40.33 32.33
N LEU A 76 33.03 40.56 31.11
CA LEU A 76 33.71 41.81 30.76
C LEU A 76 33.29 42.27 29.36
N ARG A 77 32.56 43.39 29.36
CA ARG A 77 32.42 44.30 28.21
C ARG A 77 33.66 45.20 28.16
N PRO A 78 34.01 45.70 26.97
CA PRO A 78 34.28 47.13 26.91
C PRO A 78 33.59 47.80 25.71
N ALA A 79 33.03 48.98 25.98
CA ALA A 79 32.66 49.95 24.98
C ALA A 79 33.85 50.89 24.74
N LEU A 80 34.17 51.23 23.48
CA LEU A 80 34.85 52.49 23.17
C LEU A 80 34.48 53.03 21.79
N ARG A 81 33.75 54.15 21.87
CA ARG A 81 33.65 55.37 21.05
C ARG A 81 34.26 55.43 19.63
N GLN A 82 33.39 55.88 18.72
CA GLN A 82 33.56 56.68 17.49
C GLN A 82 34.89 57.46 17.29
N ALA A 83 35.39 57.42 16.05
CA ALA A 83 36.06 58.55 15.41
C ALA A 83 35.85 58.51 13.88
N THR A 84 35.51 59.65 13.31
CA THR A 84 35.33 59.96 11.87
C THR A 84 36.58 60.62 11.29
N ALA A 85 36.99 60.27 10.06
CA ALA A 85 37.31 61.20 8.94
C ALA A 85 38.36 60.66 7.93
N ARG A 86 37.88 60.45 6.68
CA ARG A 86 38.39 60.81 5.33
C ARG A 86 39.85 60.63 4.85
N SER A 87 39.94 59.84 3.76
CA SER A 87 40.75 59.98 2.49
C SER A 87 42.29 59.90 2.59
N VAL A 88 43.08 59.27 1.70
CA VAL A 88 43.19 59.37 0.22
C VAL A 88 44.00 58.16 -0.34
N LEU A 89 43.52 57.54 -1.45
CA LEU A 89 44.14 56.77 -2.60
C LEU A 89 45.61 56.20 -2.54
N PRO A 90 45.97 55.09 -3.25
CA PRO A 90 45.63 54.82 -4.66
C PRO A 90 45.14 53.41 -5.04
N ALA A 91 44.47 53.40 -6.19
CA ALA A 91 43.96 52.25 -6.90
C ALA A 91 45.10 51.43 -7.53
N PHE A 92 45.43 50.29 -6.93
CA PHE A 92 46.00 49.16 -7.67
C PHE A 92 44.85 48.25 -8.10
N ARG A 93 44.29 48.58 -9.26
CA ARG A 93 43.29 47.78 -9.95
C ARG A 93 44.01 46.59 -10.58
N PHE A 94 44.25 45.52 -9.80
CA PHE A 94 44.52 44.22 -10.39
C PHE A 94 43.24 43.74 -11.07
N GLN A 95 43.09 44.07 -12.34
CA GLN A 95 42.17 43.38 -13.24
C GLN A 95 42.74 41.99 -13.48
N HIS A 96 42.66 41.11 -12.47
CA HIS A 96 42.69 39.70 -12.74
C HIS A 96 41.34 39.37 -13.39
N LEU A 97 41.32 39.41 -14.72
CA LEU A 97 40.32 38.71 -15.50
C LEU A 97 40.43 37.24 -15.09
N ALA A 98 39.74 36.87 -14.02
CA ALA A 98 39.30 35.50 -13.84
C ALA A 98 38.32 35.27 -14.99
N GLN A 99 38.85 34.90 -16.16
CA GLN A 99 38.12 34.09 -17.12
C GLN A 99 37.67 32.86 -16.35
N ARG A 100 36.51 32.97 -15.70
CA ARG A 100 35.71 31.82 -15.32
C ARG A 100 35.28 31.21 -16.65
N SER A 101 36.12 30.34 -17.18
CA SER A 101 35.66 29.30 -18.08
C SER A 101 34.43 28.69 -17.42
N PRO A 102 33.25 28.66 -18.09
CA PRO A 102 32.23 27.75 -17.60
C PRO A 102 32.87 26.37 -17.75
N ILE A 103 33.21 25.74 -16.62
CA ILE A 103 33.36 24.29 -16.59
C ILE A 103 31.96 23.80 -16.94
N VAL A 104 31.68 23.67 -18.24
CA VAL A 104 30.56 22.90 -18.74
C VAL A 104 30.97 21.48 -18.40
N ALA A 105 30.51 21.00 -17.24
CA ALA A 105 30.50 19.59 -16.95
C ALA A 105 29.68 18.95 -18.06
N GLN A 106 30.35 18.48 -19.12
CA GLN A 106 29.79 17.61 -20.14
C GLN A 106 29.46 16.30 -19.43
N THR A 107 28.27 16.27 -18.81
CA THR A 107 27.73 15.04 -18.26
C THR A 107 27.36 14.18 -19.46
N SER A 108 28.26 13.28 -19.85
CA SER A 108 27.92 12.19 -20.74
C SER A 108 26.83 11.38 -20.06
N GLY A 109 25.58 11.57 -20.48
CA GLY A 109 24.47 10.74 -20.03
C GLY A 109 24.69 9.33 -20.55
N PHE A 110 25.12 8.40 -19.67
CA PHE A 110 25.23 6.96 -19.98
C PHE A 110 23.87 6.28 -20.19
N GLN A 111 22.84 7.02 -20.60
CA GLN A 111 21.48 6.54 -20.80
C GLN A 111 21.07 6.88 -22.23
N THR A 112 21.13 5.89 -23.11
CA THR A 112 20.61 5.98 -24.49
C THR A 112 19.09 5.88 -24.56
N SER A 113 18.44 5.53 -23.45
CA SER A 113 16.98 5.45 -23.38
C SER A 113 16.35 6.84 -23.32
N SER A 114 15.36 7.10 -24.18
CA SER A 114 14.60 8.35 -24.12
C SER A 114 13.87 8.44 -22.78
N ARG A 115 14.04 9.54 -22.04
CA ARG A 115 13.29 9.79 -20.80
C ARG A 115 11.79 9.88 -21.12
N ARG A 116 11.04 8.80 -20.91
CA ARG A 116 9.58 8.82 -20.98
C ARG A 116 9.01 9.10 -19.60
N ALA A 117 8.39 10.27 -19.42
CA ALA A 117 7.65 10.57 -18.21
C ALA A 117 6.29 9.83 -18.26
N ILE A 118 6.27 8.56 -17.86
CA ILE A 118 5.08 7.70 -17.90
C ILE A 118 3.94 8.28 -17.03
N LEU A 119 4.26 9.16 -16.09
CA LEU A 119 3.31 9.77 -15.17
C LEU A 119 3.88 11.12 -14.68
N PRO A 120 3.74 12.24 -15.44
CA PRO A 120 4.31 13.53 -15.06
C PRO A 120 3.72 14.05 -13.74
N PRO A 121 4.48 14.78 -12.90
CA PRO A 121 3.97 15.24 -11.62
C PRO A 121 2.70 16.09 -11.82
N LEU A 122 1.67 15.80 -11.02
CA LEU A 122 0.44 16.60 -11.04
C LEU A 122 0.68 17.95 -10.36
N PRO A 123 -0.11 18.98 -10.67
CA PRO A 123 -0.05 20.26 -9.97
C PRO A 123 -0.15 20.05 -8.46
N GLN A 124 0.77 20.66 -7.70
CA GLN A 124 0.75 20.56 -6.24
C GLN A 124 -0.52 21.23 -5.71
N LYS A 125 -1.33 20.45 -4.99
CA LYS A 125 -2.53 20.94 -4.29
C LYS A 125 -2.26 20.93 -2.80
N ILE A 126 -2.25 22.11 -2.18
CA ILE A 126 -2.24 22.23 -0.72
C ILE A 126 -3.69 22.06 -0.26
N LYS A 127 -3.93 21.09 0.63
CA LYS A 127 -5.20 20.94 1.34
C LYS A 127 -5.03 21.62 2.69
N GLY A 128 -5.86 22.62 3.00
CA GLY A 128 -5.69 23.46 4.19
C GLY A 128 -4.74 24.64 3.98
N THR A 129 -4.33 25.26 5.07
CA THR A 129 -3.34 26.32 5.15
C THR A 129 -1.94 25.77 5.43
N VAL A 130 -0.90 26.60 5.29
CA VAL A 130 0.49 26.21 5.59
C VAL A 130 0.70 25.84 7.07
N ASN A 131 -0.16 26.32 7.96
CA ASN A 131 -0.08 26.10 9.40
C ASN A 131 -1.03 25.01 9.89
N ASP A 132 -1.82 24.40 9.02
CA ASP A 132 -2.75 23.35 9.42
C ASP A 132 -1.99 22.03 9.60
N ALA A 133 -2.22 21.34 10.71
CA ALA A 133 -1.65 20.02 10.95
C ALA A 133 -2.19 19.00 9.95
N TYR A 134 -1.36 18.03 9.56
CA TYR A 134 -1.82 16.90 8.76
C TYR A 134 -2.81 16.05 9.57
N GLU A 135 -4.02 15.88 9.04
CA GLU A 135 -5.00 14.95 9.58
C GLU A 135 -4.64 13.52 9.14
N ALA A 136 -4.13 12.73 10.09
CA ALA A 136 -3.86 11.32 9.82
C ALA A 136 -5.17 10.56 9.57
N PRO A 137 -5.22 9.64 8.59
CA PRO A 137 -6.35 8.76 8.43
C PRO A 137 -6.51 7.88 9.68
N GLU A 138 -7.74 7.48 9.98
CA GLU A 138 -8.04 6.60 11.10
C GLU A 138 -7.24 5.29 10.98
N PRO A 139 -6.49 4.89 12.03
CA PRO A 139 -5.70 3.68 11.97
C PRO A 139 -6.60 2.46 11.98
N HIS A 140 -6.41 1.55 11.03
CA HIS A 140 -7.13 0.29 10.96
C HIS A 140 -6.12 -0.88 10.97
N PRO A 141 -6.17 -1.80 11.95
CA PRO A 141 -5.14 -2.83 12.12
C PRO A 141 -5.06 -3.80 10.94
N GLN A 142 -6.16 -4.00 10.21
CA GLN A 142 -6.17 -4.83 9.00
C GLN A 142 -5.31 -4.25 7.87
N HIS A 143 -5.08 -2.93 7.84
CA HIS A 143 -4.21 -2.28 6.86
C HIS A 143 -2.76 -2.13 7.32
N GLY A 144 -2.43 -2.66 8.51
CA GLY A 144 -1.09 -2.59 9.09
C GLY A 144 -0.67 -3.94 9.66
N SER A 145 -0.75 -4.07 10.99
CA SER A 145 -0.17 -5.18 11.74
C SER A 145 -0.71 -6.55 11.33
N TYR A 146 -2.02 -6.70 11.13
CA TYR A 146 -2.59 -8.02 10.78
C TYR A 146 -2.19 -8.50 9.40
N HIS A 147 -2.18 -7.62 8.40
CA HIS A 147 -1.73 -7.95 7.06
C HIS A 147 -0.25 -8.34 7.06
N TRP A 148 0.58 -7.58 7.78
CA TRP A 148 2.01 -7.91 7.91
C TRP A 148 2.24 -9.28 8.54
N THR A 149 1.60 -9.55 9.69
CA THR A 149 1.74 -10.84 10.39
C THR A 149 1.23 -11.99 9.54
N PHE A 150 0.11 -11.83 8.85
CA PHE A 150 -0.43 -12.81 7.92
C PHE A 150 0.58 -13.17 6.83
N ASP A 151 1.14 -12.18 6.14
CA ASP A 151 2.13 -12.40 5.08
C ASP A 151 3.36 -13.16 5.61
N ARG A 152 3.80 -12.86 6.84
CA ARG A 152 4.94 -13.56 7.46
C ARG A 152 4.59 -15.01 7.77
N ILE A 153 3.42 -15.29 8.36
CA ILE A 153 2.98 -16.66 8.68
C ILE A 153 2.88 -17.49 7.40
N VAL A 154 2.27 -16.96 6.34
CA VAL A 154 2.16 -17.65 5.05
C VAL A 154 3.57 -17.93 4.48
N SER A 155 4.45 -16.93 4.48
CA SER A 155 5.83 -17.10 3.98
C SER A 155 6.61 -18.16 4.77
N ILE A 156 6.51 -18.15 6.10
CA ILE A 156 7.13 -19.15 6.97
C ILE A 156 6.56 -20.54 6.70
N GLY A 157 5.25 -20.66 6.44
CA GLY A 157 4.60 -21.92 6.09
C GLY A 157 5.02 -22.49 4.73
N VAL A 158 5.28 -21.63 3.74
CA VAL A 158 5.77 -22.05 2.41
C VAL A 158 7.17 -22.65 2.50
N LEU A 159 8.07 -22.10 3.32
CA LEU A 159 9.48 -22.55 3.40
C LEU A 159 9.68 -24.06 3.61
N PRO A 160 9.12 -24.71 4.65
CA PRO A 160 9.32 -26.14 4.86
C PRO A 160 8.70 -26.99 3.74
N LEU A 161 7.57 -26.55 3.17
CA LEU A 161 6.92 -27.25 2.06
C LEU A 161 7.70 -27.14 0.75
N THR A 162 8.46 -26.07 0.53
CA THR A 162 9.39 -25.95 -0.60
C THR A 162 10.55 -26.94 -0.47
N VAL A 163 11.03 -27.21 0.75
CA VAL A 163 12.17 -28.11 0.98
C VAL A 163 11.75 -29.59 1.01
N ALA A 164 10.53 -29.88 1.45
CA ALA A 164 10.02 -31.25 1.63
C ALA A 164 10.13 -32.16 0.37
N PRO A 165 9.81 -31.72 -0.87
CA PRO A 165 9.96 -32.55 -2.07
C PRO A 165 11.41 -33.01 -2.32
N PHE A 166 12.41 -32.23 -1.89
CA PHE A 166 13.82 -32.59 -2.08
C PHE A 166 14.28 -33.70 -1.13
N ALA A 167 13.68 -33.79 0.06
CA ALA A 167 13.98 -34.84 1.03
C ALA A 167 13.17 -36.12 0.77
N ALA A 168 11.89 -35.98 0.40
CA ALA A 168 10.99 -37.10 0.16
C ALA A 168 11.00 -37.60 -1.30
N GLY A 169 11.58 -36.82 -2.22
CA GLY A 169 11.60 -37.08 -3.67
C GLY A 169 10.28 -36.77 -4.39
N SER A 170 9.16 -36.67 -3.66
CA SER A 170 7.81 -36.38 -4.13
C SER A 170 6.92 -36.05 -2.93
N LEU A 171 5.88 -35.23 -3.11
CA LEU A 171 4.88 -34.98 -2.06
C LEU A 171 3.66 -35.89 -2.25
N SER A 172 2.97 -36.19 -1.15
CA SER A 172 1.62 -36.75 -1.25
C SER A 172 0.67 -35.68 -1.84
N PRO A 173 -0.39 -36.06 -2.58
CA PRO A 173 -1.31 -35.10 -3.19
C PRO A 173 -1.89 -34.08 -2.19
N LEU A 174 -2.09 -34.49 -0.93
CA LEU A 174 -2.53 -33.59 0.13
C LEU A 174 -1.48 -32.53 0.49
N LEU A 175 -0.20 -32.92 0.58
CA LEU A 175 0.88 -32.00 0.90
C LEU A 175 1.25 -31.11 -0.29
N ASP A 176 1.19 -31.64 -1.51
CA ASP A 176 1.32 -30.84 -2.74
C ASP A 176 0.18 -29.80 -2.79
N GLY A 177 -1.04 -30.24 -2.43
CA GLY A 177 -2.22 -29.39 -2.31
C GLY A 177 -2.07 -28.24 -1.33
N ALA A 178 -1.55 -28.56 -0.15
CA ALA A 178 -1.25 -27.56 0.88
C ALA A 178 -0.16 -26.59 0.43
N PHE A 179 0.90 -27.10 -0.22
CA PHE A 179 2.01 -26.31 -0.74
C PHE A 179 1.53 -25.26 -1.74
N ILE A 180 0.71 -25.67 -2.71
CA ILE A 180 0.25 -24.77 -3.77
C ILE A 180 -0.84 -23.82 -3.27
N SER A 181 -1.70 -24.27 -2.37
CA SER A 181 -2.65 -23.38 -1.71
C SER A 181 -1.94 -22.23 -0.99
N LEU A 182 -0.87 -22.53 -0.24
CA LEU A 182 -0.05 -21.51 0.42
C LEU A 182 0.69 -20.61 -0.59
N LEU A 183 1.21 -21.17 -1.68
CA LEU A 183 1.84 -20.39 -2.75
C LEU A 183 0.87 -19.43 -3.44
N ILE A 184 -0.36 -19.87 -3.73
CA ILE A 184 -1.41 -19.04 -4.33
C ILE A 184 -1.74 -17.87 -3.40
N ILE A 185 -1.91 -18.14 -2.09
CA ILE A 185 -2.18 -17.09 -1.09
C ILE A 185 -1.00 -16.11 -1.01
N HIS A 186 0.23 -16.61 -0.91
CA HIS A 186 1.45 -15.78 -0.85
C HIS A 186 1.59 -14.88 -2.08
N THR A 187 1.31 -15.44 -3.26
CA THR A 187 1.39 -14.74 -4.53
C THR A 187 0.27 -13.70 -4.67
N TYR A 188 -0.94 -14.04 -4.22
CA TYR A 188 -2.08 -13.12 -4.24
C TYR A 188 -1.82 -11.87 -3.39
N THR A 189 -1.35 -12.02 -2.15
CA THR A 189 -1.02 -10.86 -1.29
C THR A 189 0.20 -10.11 -1.79
N GLY A 190 1.21 -10.81 -2.30
CA GLY A 190 2.36 -10.21 -2.98
C GLY A 190 1.94 -9.29 -4.13
N PHE A 191 1.06 -9.75 -5.02
CA PHE A 191 0.53 -8.93 -6.10
C PHE A 191 -0.38 -7.79 -5.61
N GLN A 192 -1.16 -7.98 -4.54
CA GLN A 192 -1.92 -6.87 -3.95
C GLN A 192 -1.01 -5.74 -3.45
N ASN A 193 0.15 -6.08 -2.87
CA ASN A 193 1.15 -5.11 -2.44
C ASN A 193 1.74 -4.37 -3.66
N VAL A 194 2.16 -5.08 -4.69
CA VAL A 194 2.67 -4.50 -5.95
C VAL A 194 1.64 -3.55 -6.58
N ILE A 195 0.36 -3.97 -6.66
CA ILE A 195 -0.71 -3.13 -7.20
C ILE A 195 -0.90 -1.88 -6.34
N THR A 196 -0.84 -2.01 -5.01
CA THR A 196 -1.04 -0.88 -4.10
C THR A 196 0.07 0.16 -4.20
N ASP A 197 1.32 -0.29 -4.33
CA ASP A 197 2.51 0.55 -4.38
C ASP A 197 2.64 1.28 -5.72
N TYR A 198 2.42 0.58 -6.82
CA TYR A 198 2.67 1.13 -8.16
C TYR A 198 1.43 1.74 -8.83
N LEU A 199 0.21 1.37 -8.42
CA LEU A 199 -1.04 1.90 -8.97
C LEU A 199 -1.82 2.69 -7.91
N PRO A 200 -1.46 3.98 -7.69
CA PRO A 200 -2.12 4.80 -6.68
C PRO A 200 -3.59 5.05 -7.02
N LYS A 201 -4.48 4.82 -6.03
CA LYS A 201 -5.95 5.04 -6.14
C LYS A 201 -6.31 6.44 -6.64
N TRP A 202 -5.61 7.45 -6.13
CA TRP A 202 -5.88 8.86 -6.43
C TRP A 202 -5.48 9.27 -7.86
N ARG A 203 -4.67 8.46 -8.54
CA ARG A 203 -4.09 8.81 -9.84
C ARG A 203 -4.62 7.95 -10.99
N VAL A 204 -4.68 6.63 -10.78
CA VAL A 204 -5.04 5.65 -11.82
C VAL A 204 -6.11 4.66 -11.32
N PRO A 205 -7.27 5.14 -10.83
CA PRO A 205 -8.27 4.28 -10.18
C PRO A 205 -8.82 3.18 -11.09
N ARG A 206 -8.99 3.47 -12.40
CA ARG A 206 -9.51 2.50 -13.39
C ARG A 206 -8.54 1.33 -13.59
N TRP A 207 -7.27 1.63 -13.80
CA TRP A 207 -6.24 0.61 -13.99
C TRP A 207 -6.03 -0.18 -12.72
N ARG A 208 -5.96 0.49 -11.56
CA ARG A 208 -5.88 -0.20 -10.27
C ARG A 208 -7.01 -1.22 -10.10
N LYS A 209 -8.26 -0.82 -10.34
CA LYS A 209 -9.42 -1.72 -10.30
C LYS A 209 -9.28 -2.89 -11.28
N ALA A 210 -8.86 -2.64 -12.50
CA ALA A 210 -8.65 -3.69 -13.50
C ALA A 210 -7.60 -4.72 -13.01
N PHE A 211 -6.48 -4.28 -12.45
CA PHE A 211 -5.46 -5.17 -11.89
C PHE A 211 -5.91 -5.89 -10.61
N GLU A 212 -6.70 -5.25 -9.75
CA GLU A 212 -7.32 -5.90 -8.58
C GLU A 212 -8.22 -7.08 -9.03
N TYR A 213 -9.06 -6.88 -10.04
CA TYR A 213 -9.88 -7.95 -10.62
C TYR A 213 -9.04 -9.00 -11.35
N ALA A 214 -8.01 -8.59 -12.09
CA ALA A 214 -7.11 -9.52 -12.78
C ALA A 214 -6.37 -10.41 -11.77
N ASN A 215 -5.92 -9.87 -10.64
CA ASN A 215 -5.28 -10.64 -9.59
C ASN A 215 -6.24 -11.67 -8.97
N MET A 216 -7.50 -11.28 -8.77
CA MET A 216 -8.54 -12.21 -8.31
C MET A 216 -8.83 -13.31 -9.34
N LEU A 217 -8.93 -12.94 -10.62
CA LEU A 217 -9.13 -13.91 -11.70
C LEU A 217 -7.94 -14.88 -11.81
N ALA A 218 -6.70 -14.39 -11.63
CA ALA A 218 -5.51 -15.21 -11.65
C ALA A 218 -5.56 -16.30 -10.58
N VAL A 219 -6.00 -15.97 -9.35
CA VAL A 219 -6.19 -16.97 -8.28
C VAL A 219 -7.18 -18.05 -8.67
N LEU A 220 -8.31 -17.68 -9.28
CA LEU A 220 -9.32 -18.65 -9.71
C LEU A 220 -8.81 -19.55 -10.84
N VAL A 221 -8.15 -18.98 -11.84
CA VAL A 221 -7.61 -19.72 -12.98
C VAL A 221 -6.49 -20.66 -12.55
N VAL A 222 -5.55 -20.17 -11.72
CA VAL A 222 -4.44 -20.98 -11.20
C VAL A 222 -4.95 -22.06 -10.26
N GLY A 223 -5.90 -21.73 -9.37
CA GLY A 223 -6.53 -22.69 -8.48
C GLY A 223 -7.26 -23.80 -9.24
N TRP A 224 -7.97 -23.46 -10.32
CA TRP A 224 -8.61 -24.44 -11.20
C TRP A 224 -7.59 -25.32 -11.92
N GLY A 225 -6.57 -24.71 -12.54
CA GLY A 225 -5.52 -25.46 -13.23
C GLY A 225 -4.79 -26.42 -12.30
N TYR A 226 -4.60 -26.00 -11.05
CA TYR A 226 -4.00 -26.86 -10.05
C TYR A 226 -4.91 -28.02 -9.60
N TYR A 227 -6.20 -27.76 -9.38
CA TYR A 227 -7.18 -28.81 -9.12
C TYR A 227 -7.14 -29.89 -10.22
N GLU A 228 -7.04 -29.48 -11.48
CA GLU A 228 -6.92 -30.39 -12.61
C GLU A 228 -5.61 -31.20 -12.56
N PHE A 229 -4.48 -30.57 -12.22
CA PHE A 229 -3.18 -31.24 -12.08
C PHE A 229 -3.16 -32.33 -11.00
N GLU A 230 -3.87 -32.13 -9.88
CA GLU A 230 -3.90 -33.12 -8.79
C GLU A 230 -4.95 -34.21 -8.98
N THR A 231 -6.08 -33.87 -9.59
CA THR A 231 -7.20 -34.82 -9.71
C THR A 231 -7.13 -35.65 -10.99
N ASN A 232 -6.66 -35.06 -12.09
CA ASN A 232 -6.65 -35.69 -13.41
C ASN A 232 -5.24 -35.92 -13.97
N ASP A 233 -4.18 -35.43 -13.31
CA ASP A 233 -2.78 -35.61 -13.72
C ASP A 233 -1.88 -36.07 -12.55
N VAL A 234 -0.56 -36.03 -12.73
CA VAL A 234 0.44 -36.57 -11.79
C VAL A 234 0.71 -35.71 -10.55
N GLY A 235 0.17 -34.49 -10.47
CA GLY A 235 0.52 -33.50 -9.43
C GLY A 235 1.74 -32.63 -9.76
N LEU A 236 1.88 -31.50 -9.06
CA LEU A 236 2.88 -30.48 -9.41
C LEU A 236 4.32 -30.96 -9.21
N THR A 237 4.62 -31.56 -8.05
CA THR A 237 6.00 -31.93 -7.71
C THR A 237 6.55 -33.02 -8.62
N GLU A 238 5.73 -34.02 -8.99
CA GLU A 238 6.08 -35.03 -9.98
C GLU A 238 6.17 -34.44 -11.40
N ALA A 239 5.29 -33.51 -11.77
CA ALA A 239 5.38 -32.82 -13.06
C ALA A 239 6.71 -32.06 -13.20
N ILE A 240 7.11 -31.29 -12.17
CA ILE A 240 8.40 -30.57 -12.15
C ILE A 240 9.57 -31.54 -12.29
N LYS A 241 9.53 -32.66 -11.56
CA LYS A 241 10.56 -33.70 -11.61
C LYS A 241 10.68 -34.35 -13.00
N LYS A 242 9.57 -34.53 -13.71
CA LYS A 242 9.55 -35.00 -15.11
C LYS A 242 10.13 -33.95 -16.05
N ILE A 243 9.74 -32.68 -15.91
CA ILE A 243 10.26 -31.56 -16.73
C ILE A 243 11.78 -31.45 -16.58
N TRP A 244 12.31 -31.62 -15.37
CA TRP A 244 13.76 -31.55 -15.12
C TRP A 244 14.55 -32.66 -15.85
N LYS A 245 13.93 -33.82 -16.07
CA LYS A 245 14.54 -34.98 -16.73
C LYS A 245 14.23 -35.05 -18.23
N ALA A 246 13.48 -34.08 -18.77
CA ALA A 246 13.07 -34.09 -20.17
C ALA A 246 14.30 -33.96 -21.10
N PRO A 247 14.46 -34.84 -22.11
CA PRO A 247 15.52 -34.69 -23.11
C PRO A 247 15.33 -33.40 -23.91
N SER A 248 16.43 -32.70 -24.21
CA SER A 248 16.36 -31.61 -25.20
C SER A 248 16.20 -32.22 -26.59
N GLU A 249 15.05 -31.98 -27.21
CA GLU A 249 14.81 -32.39 -28.59
C GLU A 249 15.81 -31.66 -29.51
N LYS A 250 16.60 -32.42 -30.26
CA LYS A 250 17.44 -31.84 -31.32
C LYS A 250 16.50 -31.51 -32.47
N ARG A 251 16.23 -30.22 -32.66
CA ARG A 251 15.47 -29.69 -33.79
C ARG A 251 16.28 -29.96 -35.07
N GLU A 252 15.99 -31.06 -35.76
CA GLU A 252 16.50 -31.30 -37.11
C GLU A 252 15.84 -30.26 -38.04
N ALA A 253 16.68 -29.43 -38.64
CA ALA A 253 16.34 -28.33 -39.52
C ALA A 253 16.59 -28.73 -40.98
#